data_AF-A7T3B8-F1
#
_entry.id   AF-A7T3B8-F1
#
_cell.length_a   1.000
_cell.length_b   1.000
_cell.length_c   1.000
_cell.angle_alpha   90.00
_cell.angle_beta   90.00
_cell.angle_gamma   90.00
#
_symmetry.space_group_name_H-M   'P 1'
#
loop_
_entity.id
_entity.type
_entity.pdbx_description
1 polymer ?
#
loop_
_entity_poly.entity_id
_entity_poly.type
_entity_poly.pdbx_seq_one_letter_code
_entity_poly.pdbx_strand_id
1 'polypeptide(L)'
;RWRAGTLSNFEYLTELNKMAGRTCNDLMQYPVFPFVLSDFTSEVLDLNDPKTLRDLTKPIAVQNPIMEAKYKEYYRQQGESDPAAAPCHYSSHYSNSGTVLHFLVRLPPFTNMLLQYQG
;
A
#
# COMPACT_ATOMS: atom_id res chain seq x y z
N ARG A 1 -12.77 18.48 -11.69
CA ARG A 1 -12.72 17.42 -12.73
C ARG A 1 -13.12 16.07 -12.13
N TRP A 2 -12.29 15.43 -11.29
CA TRP A 2 -12.66 14.16 -10.63
C TRP A 2 -13.99 14.19 -9.86
N ARG A 3 -14.18 15.16 -8.95
CA ARG A 3 -15.47 15.32 -8.22
C ARG A 3 -16.69 15.56 -9.14
N ALA A 4 -16.46 16.02 -10.37
CA ALA A 4 -17.51 16.27 -11.36
C ALA A 4 -17.74 15.04 -12.28
N GLY A 5 -17.09 13.91 -12.02
CA GLY A 5 -17.22 12.69 -12.82
C GLY A 5 -16.49 12.70 -14.16
N THR A 6 -15.77 13.79 -14.50
CA THR A 6 -15.07 13.93 -15.79
C THR A 6 -13.70 13.24 -15.82
N LEU A 7 -13.34 12.55 -14.74
CA LEU A 7 -12.06 11.86 -14.57
C LEU A 7 -12.35 10.63 -13.72
N SER A 8 -11.90 9.45 -14.15
CA SER A 8 -12.03 8.21 -13.39
C SER A 8 -11.19 8.26 -12.11
N ASN A 9 -11.49 7.38 -11.15
CA ASN A 9 -10.67 7.21 -9.95
C ASN A 9 -9.22 6.84 -10.31
N PHE A 10 -9.03 6.00 -11.32
CA PHE A 10 -7.70 5.57 -11.77
C PHE A 10 -6.87 6.74 -12.31
N GLU A 11 -7.44 7.54 -13.20
CA GLU A 11 -6.78 8.72 -13.75
C GLU A 11 -6.48 9.73 -12.65
N TYR A 12 -7.42 9.98 -11.75
CA TYR A 12 -7.21 10.90 -10.64
C TYR A 12 -6.06 10.47 -9.74
N LEU A 13 -6.02 9.20 -9.32
CA LEU A 13 -4.93 8.66 -8.52
C LEU A 13 -3.59 8.65 -9.29
N THR A 14 -3.62 8.42 -10.61
CA THR A 14 -2.43 8.51 -11.47
C THR A 14 -1.84 9.92 -11.44
N GLU A 15 -2.69 10.95 -11.58
CA GLU A 15 -2.25 12.35 -11.52
C GLU A 15 -1.74 12.72 -10.12
N LEU A 16 -2.38 12.26 -9.05
CA LEU A 16 -1.88 12.46 -7.68
C LEU A 16 -0.49 11.84 -7.48
N ASN A 17 -0.26 10.63 -8.01
CA ASN A 17 1.05 9.98 -7.95
C ASN A 17 2.12 10.82 -8.67
N LYS A 18 1.84 11.26 -9.89
CA LYS A 18 2.76 12.10 -10.67
C LYS A 18 3.09 13.41 -9.94
N MET A 19 2.08 14.10 -9.41
CA MET A 19 2.26 15.35 -8.67
C MET A 19 3.05 15.16 -7.37
N ALA A 20 2.97 13.98 -6.76
CA ALA A 20 3.77 13.60 -5.60
C ALA A 20 5.20 13.14 -5.95
N GLY A 21 5.64 13.27 -7.21
CA GLY A 21 6.97 12.89 -7.66
C GLY A 21 7.16 11.40 -7.95
N ARG A 22 6.09 10.59 -7.94
CA ARG A 22 6.17 9.15 -8.20
C ARG A 22 6.26 8.86 -9.69
N THR A 23 7.03 7.83 -10.04
CA THR A 23 7.34 7.46 -11.42
C THR A 23 7.60 5.97 -11.56
N CYS A 24 7.26 5.39 -12.72
CA CYS A 24 7.57 3.99 -13.01
C CYS A 24 9.08 3.75 -13.25
N ASN A 25 9.88 4.81 -13.38
CA ASN A 25 11.32 4.73 -13.64
C ASN A 25 12.15 4.59 -12.35
N ASP A 26 11.59 4.90 -11.17
CA ASP A 26 12.25 4.75 -9.87
C ASP A 26 11.44 3.78 -9.00
N LEU A 27 11.99 2.59 -8.74
CA LEU A 27 11.33 1.55 -7.96
C LEU A 27 11.12 1.94 -6.50
N MET A 28 11.94 2.85 -5.94
CA MET A 28 11.76 3.35 -4.58
C MET A 28 10.60 4.34 -4.48
N GLN A 29 10.20 4.95 -5.61
CA GLN A 29 9.14 5.95 -5.71
C GLN A 29 8.06 5.53 -6.71
N TYR A 30 7.81 4.23 -6.83
CA TYR A 30 6.83 3.69 -7.77
C TYR A 30 5.40 4.17 -7.44
N PRO A 31 4.49 4.35 -8.43
CA PRO A 31 3.12 4.75 -8.16
C PRO A 31 2.40 3.80 -7.18
N VAL A 32 1.61 4.39 -6.27
CA VAL A 32 0.87 3.67 -5.23
C VAL A 32 -0.62 3.76 -5.50
N PHE A 33 -1.27 2.61 -5.47
CA PHE A 33 -2.71 2.46 -5.55
C PHE A 33 -3.20 1.65 -4.34
N PRO A 34 -4.38 1.96 -3.78
CA PRO A 34 -4.92 1.19 -2.67
C PRO A 34 -5.41 -0.18 -3.15
N PHE A 35 -5.25 -1.20 -2.32
CA PHE A 35 -6.11 -2.39 -2.43
C PHE A 35 -7.56 -1.95 -2.24
N VAL A 36 -8.46 -2.44 -3.09
CA VAL A 36 -9.89 -2.07 -3.05
C VAL A 36 -10.74 -3.22 -2.55
N LEU A 37 -10.44 -4.44 -2.98
CA LEU A 37 -11.16 -5.65 -2.55
C LEU A 37 -10.60 -6.16 -1.22
N SER A 38 -11.48 -6.72 -0.41
CA SER A 38 -11.16 -7.46 0.82
C SER A 38 -11.49 -8.95 0.73
N ASP A 39 -12.36 -9.35 -0.20
CA ASP A 39 -12.72 -10.75 -0.44
C ASP A 39 -11.96 -11.31 -1.65
N PHE A 40 -11.16 -12.33 -1.38
CA PHE A 40 -10.38 -13.08 -2.38
C PHE A 40 -10.64 -14.59 -2.28
N THR A 41 -11.69 -14.99 -1.55
CA THR A 41 -12.01 -16.40 -1.27
C THR A 41 -13.33 -16.84 -1.85
N SER A 42 -14.28 -15.92 -2.02
CA SER A 42 -15.55 -16.22 -2.67
C SER A 42 -15.37 -16.57 -4.14
N GLU A 43 -16.11 -17.58 -4.61
CA GLU A 43 -16.13 -17.96 -6.02
C GLU A 43 -16.77 -16.86 -6.90
N VAL A 44 -17.78 -16.18 -6.36
CA VAL A 44 -18.46 -15.05 -7.00
C VAL A 44 -18.37 -13.83 -6.09
N LEU A 45 -17.91 -12.72 -6.67
CA LEU A 45 -17.66 -11.47 -5.95
C LEU A 45 -18.88 -10.53 -6.08
N ASP A 46 -19.59 -10.29 -4.98
CA ASP A 46 -20.69 -9.30 -4.95
C ASP A 46 -20.17 -7.90 -4.61
N LEU A 47 -20.10 -7.03 -5.62
CA LEU A 47 -19.62 -5.65 -5.44
C LEU A 47 -20.62 -4.74 -4.71
N ASN A 48 -21.83 -5.21 -4.44
CA ASN A 48 -22.81 -4.49 -3.63
C ASN A 48 -22.70 -4.81 -2.14
N ASP A 49 -22.02 -5.91 -1.76
CA ASP A 49 -21.73 -6.20 -0.36
C ASP A 49 -20.56 -5.30 0.12
N PRO A 50 -20.79 -4.41 1.11
CA PRO A 50 -19.72 -3.59 1.66
C PRO A 50 -18.54 -4.40 2.21
N LYS A 51 -18.76 -5.67 2.62
CA LYS A 51 -17.70 -6.55 3.15
C LYS A 51 -16.70 -7.01 2.10
N THR A 52 -17.08 -6.93 0.82
CA THR A 52 -16.22 -7.24 -0.33
C THR A 52 -15.22 -6.11 -0.61
N LEU A 53 -15.48 -4.91 -0.08
CA LEU A 53 -14.62 -3.74 -0.23
C LEU A 53 -13.84 -3.46 1.06
N ARG A 54 -12.59 -3.05 0.87
CA ARG A 54 -11.70 -2.60 1.94
C ARG A 54 -12.21 -1.27 2.52
N ASP A 55 -12.10 -1.11 3.83
CA ASP A 55 -12.29 0.19 4.47
C ASP A 55 -11.12 1.13 4.10
N LEU A 56 -11.38 2.03 3.15
CA LEU A 56 -10.41 3.02 2.66
C LEU A 56 -10.08 4.11 3.69
N THR A 57 -10.86 4.24 4.77
CA THR A 57 -10.56 5.20 5.87
C THR A 57 -9.42 4.71 6.76
N LYS A 58 -9.07 3.42 6.66
CA LYS A 58 -8.03 2.78 7.45
C LYS A 58 -6.83 2.36 6.59
N PRO A 59 -5.59 2.35 7.12
CA PRO A 59 -4.45 1.70 6.49
C PRO A 59 -4.67 0.18 6.29
N ILE A 60 -3.92 -0.43 5.37
CA ILE A 60 -4.03 -1.88 5.08
C ILE A 60 -3.69 -2.75 6.30
N ALA A 61 -2.71 -2.32 7.09
CA ALA A 61 -2.22 -3.08 8.24
C ALA A 61 -3.24 -3.20 9.39
N VAL A 62 -4.29 -2.37 9.39
CA VAL A 62 -5.26 -2.25 10.49
C VAL A 62 -6.70 -2.45 10.03
N GLN A 63 -6.90 -3.13 8.89
CA GLN A 63 -8.23 -3.60 8.49
C GLN A 63 -8.83 -4.56 9.54
N ASN A 64 -7.97 -5.30 10.26
CA ASN A 64 -8.35 -6.07 11.44
C ASN A 64 -8.17 -5.23 12.72
N PRO A 65 -9.22 -5.03 13.54
CA PRO A 65 -9.15 -4.28 14.80
C PRO A 65 -8.09 -4.80 15.80
N ILE A 66 -7.81 -6.12 15.78
CA ILE A 66 -6.76 -6.72 16.63
C ILE A 66 -5.39 -6.17 16.25
N MET A 67 -5.14 -5.97 14.94
CA MET A 67 -3.88 -5.40 14.47
C MET A 67 -3.80 -3.91 14.79
N GLU A 68 -4.92 -3.18 14.72
CA GLU A 68 -4.98 -1.77 15.13
C GLU A 68 -4.51 -1.57 16.58
N ALA A 69 -5.01 -2.40 17.50
CA ALA A 69 -4.59 -2.35 18.90
C ALA A 69 -3.09 -2.68 19.06
N LYS A 70 -2.59 -3.70 18.35
CA LYS A 70 -1.16 -4.07 18.38
C LYS A 70 -0.24 -2.95 17.91
N TYR A 71 -0.57 -2.28 16.81
CA TYR A 71 0.26 -1.19 16.29
C TYR A 71 0.25 0.07 17.16
N LYS A 72 -0.89 0.37 17.82
CA LYS A 72 -0.96 1.45 18.82
C LYS A 72 -0.08 1.14 20.03
N GLU A 73 -0.11 -0.10 20.50
CA GLU A 73 0.72 -0.52 21.63
C GLU A 73 2.21 -0.52 21.28
N TYR A 74 2.58 -0.99 20.08
CA TYR A 74 3.95 -0.91 19.58
C TYR A 74 4.49 0.52 19.55
N TYR A 75 3.71 1.47 19.03
CA TYR A 75 4.06 2.88 19.02
C TYR A 75 4.33 3.42 20.43
N ARG A 76 3.44 3.08 21.39
CA ARG A 76 3.57 3.49 22.80
C ARG A 76 4.86 2.96 23.42
N GLN A 77 5.12 1.66 23.28
CA GLN A 77 6.32 1.01 23.82
C GLN A 77 7.61 1.60 23.24
N GLN A 78 7.63 1.90 21.93
CA GLN A 78 8.79 2.56 21.32
C GLN A 78 9.09 3.91 21.95
N GLY A 79 8.07 4.76 22.09
CA GLY A 79 8.23 6.10 22.68
C GLY A 79 8.66 6.07 24.15
N GLU A 80 8.36 5.00 24.87
CA GLU A 80 8.83 4.78 26.24
C GLU A 80 10.27 4.26 26.30
N SER A 81 10.70 3.47 25.31
CA SER A 81 12.02 2.83 25.28
C SER A 81 13.16 3.74 24.81
N ASP A 82 12.90 4.66 23.88
CA ASP A 82 13.90 5.57 23.32
C ASP A 82 13.29 6.96 23.08
N PRO A 83 13.46 7.91 24.01
CA PRO A 83 12.94 9.27 23.87
C PRO A 83 13.59 10.08 22.72
N ALA A 84 14.74 9.64 22.20
CA ALA A 84 15.43 10.32 21.11
C ALA A 84 14.92 9.87 19.73
N ALA A 85 14.34 8.68 19.63
CA ALA A 85 13.73 8.17 18.41
C ALA A 85 12.25 8.58 18.33
N ALA A 86 11.82 9.13 17.20
CA ALA A 86 10.40 9.37 16.96
C ALA A 86 9.69 8.00 16.81
N PRO A 87 8.73 7.65 17.67
CA PRO A 87 8.03 6.37 17.58
C PRO A 87 7.24 6.27 16.28
N CYS A 88 7.06 5.05 15.78
CA CYS A 88 6.30 4.80 14.56
C CYS A 88 5.33 3.63 14.75
N HIS A 89 4.21 3.68 14.01
CA HIS A 89 3.25 2.57 14.03
C HIS A 89 3.76 1.40 13.17
N TYR A 90 4.53 1.69 12.11
CA TYR A 90 4.98 0.70 11.14
C TYR A 90 6.48 0.85 10.93
N SER A 91 7.23 -0.23 11.16
CA SER A 91 8.66 -0.28 10.89
C SER A 91 8.99 -0.45 9.39
N SER A 92 8.00 -0.84 8.58
CA SER A 92 8.12 -1.02 7.13
C SER A 92 7.24 -0.04 6.36
N HIS A 93 7.73 0.35 5.19
CA HIS A 93 7.02 1.26 4.30
C HIS A 93 6.16 0.49 3.29
N TYR A 94 4.97 0.98 2.99
CA TYR A 94 4.01 0.35 2.06
C TYR A 94 4.45 0.34 0.59
N SER A 95 5.51 1.08 0.26
CA SER A 95 6.05 1.21 -1.09
C SER A 95 7.58 1.19 -1.00
N ASN A 96 8.19 0.18 -1.60
CA ASN A 96 9.64 -0.02 -1.67
C ASN A 96 9.96 -0.86 -2.92
N SER A 97 11.23 -0.85 -3.34
CA SER A 97 11.70 -1.56 -4.53
C SER A 97 11.40 -3.06 -4.47
N GLY A 98 11.62 -3.70 -3.33
CA GLY A 98 11.36 -5.13 -3.12
C GLY A 98 9.89 -5.51 -3.40
N THR A 99 8.94 -4.70 -2.92
CA THR A 99 7.51 -4.91 -3.18
C THR A 99 7.19 -4.81 -4.68
N VAL A 100 7.74 -3.81 -5.38
CA VAL A 100 7.50 -3.62 -6.83
C VAL A 100 8.11 -4.77 -7.64
N LEU A 101 9.35 -5.15 -7.34
CA LEU A 101 10.04 -6.24 -8.00
C LEU A 101 9.31 -7.57 -7.81
N HIS A 102 8.84 -7.84 -6.60
CA HIS A 102 8.07 -9.06 -6.31
C HIS A 102 6.73 -9.07 -7.05
N PHE A 103 6.03 -7.93 -7.08
CA PHE A 103 4.75 -7.80 -7.78
C PHE A 103 4.91 -8.03 -9.30
N LEU A 104 5.98 -7.51 -9.91
CA LEU A 104 6.23 -7.56 -11.35
C LEU A 104 7.14 -8.71 -11.78
N VAL A 105 7.45 -9.65 -10.89
CA VAL A 105 8.49 -10.68 -11.10
C VAL A 105 8.34 -11.52 -12.39
N ARG A 106 7.12 -11.65 -12.92
CA ARG A 106 6.86 -12.42 -14.15
C ARG A 106 7.04 -11.61 -15.44
N LEU A 107 7.39 -10.33 -15.34
CA LEU A 107 7.59 -9.43 -16.47
C LEU A 107 9.07 -9.05 -16.58
N PRO A 108 9.70 -9.14 -17.77
CA PRO A 108 10.98 -8.50 -18.01
C PRO A 108 10.88 -6.96 -17.90
N PRO A 109 11.90 -6.25 -17.39
CA PRO A 109 13.17 -6.75 -16.87
C PRO A 109 13.13 -7.15 -15.37
N PHE A 110 11.98 -7.06 -14.70
CA PHE A 110 11.86 -7.17 -13.24
C PHE A 110 12.30 -8.51 -12.67
N THR A 111 12.17 -9.61 -13.42
CA THR A 111 12.71 -10.92 -13.02
C THR A 111 14.21 -10.85 -12.75
N ASN A 112 14.98 -10.29 -13.70
CA ASN A 112 16.44 -10.19 -13.59
C ASN A 112 16.83 -9.18 -12.51
N MET A 113 16.10 -8.08 -12.40
CA MET A 113 16.32 -7.08 -11.36
C MET A 113 16.10 -7.66 -9.96
N LEU A 114 15.10 -8.52 -9.77
CA LEU A 114 14.86 -9.19 -8.48
C LEU A 114 15.99 -10.18 -8.13
N LEU A 115 16.47 -10.97 -9.11
CA LEU A 115 17.60 -11.89 -8.89
C LEU A 115 18.85 -11.12 -8.44
N GLN A 116 19.16 -10.00 -9.09
CA GLN A 116 20.28 -9.13 -8.70
C GLN A 116 20.09 -8.50 -7.32
N TYR A 117 18.84 -8.17 -6.96
CA TYR A 117 18.52 -7.59 -5.66
C TYR A 117 18.70 -8.58 -4.50
N GLN A 118 18.54 -9.88 -4.75
CA GLN A 118 18.64 -10.94 -3.74
C GLN A 118 20.07 -11.45 -3.51
N GLY A 119 20.99 -11.24 -4.46
CA GLY A 119 22.37 -11.73 -4.42
C GLY A 119 22.54 -13.00 -5.25
#